data_AF-A0A2Z4AE43-F1
#
_entry.id   AF-A0A2Z4AE43-F1
#
_cell.length_a   1.000
_cell.length_b   1.000
_cell.length_c   1.000
_cell.angle_alpha   90.00
_cell.angle_beta   90.00
_cell.angle_gamma   90.00
#
_symmetry.space_group_name_H-M   'P 1'
#
loop_
_entity.id
_entity.type
_entity.pdbx_description
1 polymer ?
#
loop_
_entity_poly.entity_id
_entity_poly.type
_entity_poly.pdbx_seq_one_letter_code
_entity_poly.pdbx_strand_id
1 'polypeptide(L)' 'MKETMNKNLKDEKSFEEQASEEQAGIIAEFIDFLLHNKKWWLTPIVVILLLVSLLVFLGGSAAAPFIYTLF' A
#
# COMPACT_ATOMS: atom_id res chain seq x y z
N MET A 1 -15.47 28.89 -37.54
CA MET A 1 -15.80 29.76 -36.39
C MET A 1 -16.52 29.00 -35.26
N LYS A 2 -17.50 28.11 -35.51
CA LYS A 2 -18.20 27.35 -34.44
C LYS A 2 -17.38 26.18 -33.83
N GLU A 3 -16.51 25.57 -34.61
CA GLU A 3 -15.64 24.44 -34.21
C GLU A 3 -14.71 24.77 -33.01
N THR A 4 -14.14 25.98 -32.98
CA THR A 4 -13.21 26.40 -31.93
C THR A 4 -13.89 26.62 -30.58
N MET A 5 -15.19 26.94 -30.58
CA MET A 5 -15.96 27.13 -29.35
C MET A 5 -16.38 25.81 -28.71
N ASN A 6 -16.64 24.76 -29.51
CA ASN A 6 -17.03 23.44 -28.99
C ASN A 6 -15.86 22.71 -28.31
N LYS A 7 -14.65 22.90 -28.83
CA LYS A 7 -13.43 22.31 -28.27
C LYS A 7 -13.12 22.87 -26.87
N ASN A 8 -13.18 24.19 -26.72
CA ASN A 8 -12.90 24.87 -25.44
C ASN A 8 -13.87 24.44 -24.33
N LEU A 9 -15.17 24.29 -24.64
CA LEU A 9 -16.18 23.78 -23.71
C LEU A 9 -15.97 22.32 -23.27
N LYS A 10 -15.36 21.49 -24.12
CA LYS A 10 -14.99 20.11 -23.79
C LYS A 10 -13.71 20.07 -22.96
N ASP A 11 -12.75 20.91 -23.30
CA ASP A 11 -11.46 21.01 -22.62
C ASP A 11 -11.65 21.53 -21.18
N GLU A 12 -12.51 22.54 -20.96
CA GLU A 12 -12.83 23.05 -19.62
C GLU A 12 -13.56 22.01 -18.76
N LYS A 13 -14.56 21.30 -19.31
CA LYS A 13 -15.24 20.23 -18.58
C LYS A 13 -14.34 19.06 -18.23
N SER A 14 -13.44 18.67 -19.14
CA SER A 14 -12.44 17.62 -18.90
C SER A 14 -11.47 18.00 -17.77
N PHE A 15 -11.02 19.25 -17.75
CA PHE A 15 -10.11 19.75 -16.73
C PHE A 15 -10.78 19.87 -15.36
N GLU A 16 -12.03 20.35 -15.32
CA GLU A 16 -12.79 20.45 -14.07
C GLU A 16 -13.15 19.06 -13.50
N GLU A 17 -13.49 18.07 -14.33
CA GLU A 17 -13.73 16.69 -13.87
C GLU A 17 -12.47 16.09 -13.21
N GLN A 18 -11.29 16.27 -13.83
CA GLN A 18 -10.02 15.75 -13.29
C GLN A 18 -9.53 16.52 -12.06
N ALA A 19 -9.85 17.81 -11.95
CA ALA A 19 -9.58 18.61 -10.75
C ALA A 19 -10.55 18.29 -9.60
N SER A 20 -11.73 17.77 -9.92
CA SER A 20 -12.76 17.32 -8.97
C SER A 20 -12.59 15.87 -8.53
N GLU A 21 -11.73 15.10 -9.20
CA GLU A 21 -11.44 13.72 -8.81
C GLU A 21 -10.81 13.70 -7.43
N GLU A 22 -11.35 12.83 -6.57
CA GLU A 22 -10.87 12.64 -5.22
C GLU A 22 -9.46 12.04 -5.28
N GLN A 23 -8.45 12.84 -4.92
CA GLN A 23 -7.08 12.34 -4.85
C GLN A 23 -7.04 11.17 -3.88
N ALA A 24 -6.58 10.02 -4.36
CA ALA A 24 -6.31 8.87 -3.51
C ALA A 24 -5.40 9.35 -2.37
N GLY A 25 -5.82 9.12 -1.12
CA GLY A 25 -5.04 9.57 0.02
C GLY A 25 -3.62 8.99 -0.02
N ILE A 26 -2.64 9.71 0.54
CA ILE A 26 -1.22 9.29 0.60
C ILE A 26 -1.06 7.85 1.09
N ILE A 27 -1.92 7.41 2.02
CA ILE A 27 -1.94 6.04 2.55
C ILE A 27 -2.36 5.02 1.47
N ALA A 28 -3.37 5.34 0.66
CA ALA A 28 -3.83 4.48 -0.42
C ALA A 28 -2.76 4.36 -1.52
N GLU A 29 -2.17 5.48 -1.95
CA GLU A 29 -1.06 5.48 -2.91
C GLU A 29 0.17 4.72 -2.38
N PHE A 30 0.48 4.87 -1.09
CA PHE A 30 1.57 4.14 -0.45
C PHE A 30 1.32 2.63 -0.41
N ILE A 31 0.10 2.20 -0.07
CA ILE A 31 -0.28 0.78 -0.11
C ILE A 31 -0.19 0.26 -1.55
N ASP A 32 -0.70 1.02 -2.53
CA ASP A 32 -0.68 0.61 -3.93
C ASP A 32 0.77 0.50 -4.46
N PHE A 33 1.65 1.44 -4.08
CA PHE A 33 3.07 1.39 -4.37
C PHE A 33 3.77 0.18 -3.72
N LEU A 34 3.42 -0.12 -2.46
CA LEU A 34 3.92 -1.29 -1.77
C LEU A 34 3.51 -2.57 -2.50
N LEU A 35 2.24 -2.72 -2.90
CA LEU A 35 1.76 -3.91 -3.60
C LEU A 35 2.44 -4.09 -4.97
N HIS A 36 2.63 -3.02 -5.73
CA HIS A 36 3.25 -3.06 -7.06
C HIS A 36 4.74 -3.44 -7.02
N ASN A 37 5.49 -3.08 -5.98
CA ASN A 37 6.93 -3.30 -5.92
C ASN A 37 7.36 -4.63 -5.25
N LYS A 38 6.46 -5.32 -4.53
CA LYS A 38 6.90 -6.20 -3.44
C LYS A 38 6.77 -7.72 -3.60
N LYS A 39 6.32 -8.26 -4.74
CA LYS A 39 6.16 -9.72 -4.90
C LYS A 39 7.44 -10.53 -4.61
N TRP A 40 8.63 -9.95 -4.80
CA TRP A 40 9.90 -10.62 -4.52
C TRP A 40 10.55 -10.26 -3.17
N TRP A 41 10.30 -9.05 -2.63
CA TRP A 41 10.93 -8.58 -1.39
C TRP A 41 10.05 -8.74 -0.13
N LEU A 42 8.73 -8.64 -0.25
CA LEU A 42 7.82 -8.81 0.90
C LEU A 42 7.52 -10.26 1.19
N THR A 43 7.47 -11.10 0.15
CA THR A 43 7.27 -12.54 0.28
C THR A 43 8.22 -13.20 1.28
N PRO A 44 9.56 -13.03 1.20
CA PRO A 44 10.46 -13.63 2.19
C PRO A 44 10.24 -13.09 3.61
N ILE A 45 9.91 -11.81 3.78
CA ILE A 45 9.63 -11.20 5.09
C ILE A 45 8.37 -11.82 5.71
N VAL A 46 7.29 -11.92 4.94
CA VAL A 46 6.02 -12.50 5.40
C VAL A 46 6.17 -13.97 5.73
N VAL A 47 6.91 -14.74 4.91
CA VAL A 47 7.19 -16.15 5.17
C VAL A 47 7.93 -16.32 6.49
N ILE A 48 8.99 -15.55 6.74
CA ILE A 48 9.74 -15.65 8.01
C ILE A 48 8.85 -15.27 9.20
N LEU A 49 8.05 -14.21 9.10
CA LEU A 49 7.12 -13.82 10.18
C LEU A 49 6.10 -14.91 10.50
N LEU A 50 5.57 -15.58 9.48
CA LEU A 50 4.67 -16.72 9.67
C LEU A 50 5.38 -17.91 10.32
N LEU A 51 6.60 -18.24 9.87
CA LEU A 51 7.40 -19.32 10.45
C LEU A 51 7.74 -19.04 11.92
N VAL A 52 8.15 -17.82 12.26
CA VAL A 52 8.41 -17.41 13.65
C VAL A 52 7.14 -17.47 14.48
N SER A 53 6.01 -16.96 13.96
CA SER A 53 4.71 -17.03 14.65
C SER A 53 4.30 -18.47 14.93
N LEU A 54 4.47 -19.36 13.94
CA LEU A 54 4.22 -20.79 14.09
C LEU A 54 5.15 -21.43 15.12
N LEU A 55 6.44 -21.09 15.08
CA LEU A 55 7.43 -21.59 16.03
C LEU A 55 7.10 -21.16 17.46
N VAL A 56 6.69 -19.90 17.66
CA VAL A 56 6.22 -19.38 18.96
C VAL A 56 4.97 -20.11 19.43
N PHE A 57 4.02 -20.37 18.53
CA PHE A 57 2.79 -21.09 18.84
C PHE A 57 3.06 -22.54 19.25
N LEU A 58 3.97 -23.23 18.55
CA LEU A 58 4.37 -24.60 18.85
C LEU A 58 5.31 -24.70 20.06
N GLY A 59 6.10 -23.67 20.34
CA GLY A 59 7.10 -23.63 21.42
C GLY A 59 6.55 -23.39 22.82
N GLY A 60 5.24 -23.13 22.97
CA GLY A 60 4.55 -23.04 24.26
C GLY A 60 4.87 -21.81 25.13
N SER A 61 5.85 -20.98 24.75
CA SER A 61 6.19 -19.75 25.46
C SER A 61 6.66 -18.66 24.50
N ALA A 62 5.86 -17.60 24.38
CA ALA A 62 6.26 -16.36 23.71
C ALA A 62 7.42 -15.64 24.42
N ALA A 63 7.80 -16.08 25.63
CA ALA A 63 8.88 -15.48 26.41
C ALA A 63 10.28 -16.01 26.06
N ALA A 64 10.40 -17.16 25.36
CA ALA A 64 11.68 -17.76 25.02
C ALA A 64 12.70 -16.82 24.32
N PRO A 65 12.33 -15.97 23.34
CA PRO A 65 13.29 -15.03 22.74
C PRO A 65 13.66 -13.84 23.64
N PHE A 66 12.94 -13.61 24.74
CA PHE A 66 13.13 -12.50 25.67
C PHE A 66 13.75 -12.93 27.01
N ILE A 67 14.19 -14.19 27.13
CA ILE A 67 14.80 -14.69 28.37
C ILE A 67 16.03 -13.87 28.76
N TYR A 68 16.77 -13.33 27.78
CA TYR A 68 17.96 -12.51 28.02
C TYR A 68 17.68 -11.05 28.39
N THR A 69 16.44 -10.57 28.29
CA THR A 69 16.11 -9.18 28.67
C THR A 69 15.75 -9.04 30.15
N LEU A 70 15.64 -10.15 30.89
CA LEU A 70 15.26 -10.18 32.31
C LEU A 70 16.48 -10.28 33.26
N PHE A 71 17.70 -10.36 32.71
CA PHE A 71 18.97 -10.39 33.43
C PHE A 71 19.82 -9.20 33.01
#